data_AF-A0A643FSQ8-F1
#
_entry.id   AF-A0A643FSQ8-F1
#
_cell.length_a   1.000
_cell.length_b   1.000
_cell.length_c   1.000
_cell.angle_alpha   90.00
_cell.angle_beta   90.00
_cell.angle_gamma   90.00
#
_symmetry.space_group_name_H-M   'P 1'
#
loop_
_entity.id
_entity.type
_entity.pdbx_description
1 polymer ?
#
loop_
_entity_poly.entity_id
_entity_poly.type
_entity_poly.pdbx_seq_one_letter_code
_entity_poly.pdbx_strand_id
1 'polypeptide(L)'
;MITSSVSVFRSRTATFSTWKALIILTPEQRAEFDQQARARSESQQREQEAAQKRAAAYAQKKWGSSREEGKHPYLDRKQVSAFGVRVDGGELVIPLVDAENRLCNVQRIFSDQERGKLFLKDARKTGCFHILGDIDTSPTVLFAEGYATGASLHMATSLPVVLTFDSGNIDAVMRAVSARVEGKEKIVCGDEDDLPPSRILRRINGMLTTERTFAKLKLNSVDPDELKLDGIPRPARHNPECTLSLRVESGPHETPRIVGEIRNASTDGVLRVMLNNVGREKALVAAAEHGATAIFPRFASHDGFPTDFNDLHVREGLQAVSLQLQKVIQRGHETARIAHAGVAPASVQVFEPQLGGRYIGQVIEISDTHLTQQIGRGVAVRHNRSTVVGEAVVGLTVEIAYANGRARLTDRAKRAVDKVPER
;
A
#
# COMPACT_ATOMS: atom_id res chain seq x y z
N MET A 1 -12.28 16.58 -36.98
CA MET A 1 -11.74 15.60 -37.94
C MET A 1 -11.48 16.36 -39.24
N ILE A 2 -10.23 16.42 -39.69
CA ILE A 2 -9.95 16.79 -41.08
C ILE A 2 -9.21 15.59 -41.68
N THR A 3 -9.89 14.91 -42.59
CA THR A 3 -9.35 13.94 -43.54
C THR A 3 -8.50 14.69 -44.57
N SER A 4 -7.27 14.23 -44.82
CA SER A 4 -6.53 14.64 -46.02
C SER A 4 -6.20 13.41 -46.84
N SER A 5 -6.78 13.37 -48.04
CA SER A 5 -6.50 12.43 -49.11
C SER A 5 -5.03 12.55 -49.55
N VAL A 6 -4.33 11.42 -49.62
CA VAL A 6 -2.96 11.35 -50.14
C VAL A 6 -3.02 10.81 -51.57
N SER A 7 -2.74 11.65 -52.55
CA SER A 7 -2.47 11.21 -53.93
C SER A 7 -1.05 10.64 -53.98
N VAL A 8 -0.94 9.35 -54.31
CA VAL A 8 0.34 8.63 -54.42
C VAL A 8 0.93 8.88 -55.81
N PHE A 9 2.09 9.54 -55.88
CA PHE A 9 2.92 9.54 -57.08
C PHE A 9 4.09 8.56 -56.86
N ARG A 10 4.21 7.54 -57.72
CA ARG A 10 5.29 6.55 -57.68
C ARG A 10 6.50 7.05 -58.50
N SER A 11 7.68 7.09 -57.89
CA SER A 11 8.93 6.88 -58.61
C SER A 11 9.92 6.04 -57.78
N ARG A 12 10.68 5.20 -58.48
CA ARG A 12 11.65 4.24 -57.93
C ARG A 12 13.00 4.93 -57.73
N THR A 13 13.40 5.14 -56.48
CA THR A 13 14.80 5.07 -55.95
C THR A 13 14.83 5.50 -54.48
N ALA A 14 15.81 4.98 -53.73
CA ALA A 14 15.89 4.95 -52.27
C ALA A 14 15.99 6.33 -51.55
N THR A 15 15.23 6.51 -50.46
CA THR A 15 15.63 6.97 -49.11
C THR A 15 14.37 7.32 -48.30
N PHE A 16 14.11 6.62 -47.20
CA PHE A 16 13.02 6.98 -46.29
C PHE A 16 13.46 8.14 -45.40
N SER A 17 13.02 9.36 -45.72
CA SER A 17 12.99 10.48 -44.79
C SER A 17 11.53 10.70 -44.37
N THR A 18 11.20 10.38 -43.12
CA THR A 18 9.90 10.72 -42.53
C THR A 18 9.89 12.21 -42.22
N TRP A 19 9.41 13.02 -43.16
CA TRP A 19 9.07 14.41 -42.89
C TRP A 19 7.75 14.44 -42.10
N LYS A 20 7.83 14.66 -40.78
CA LYS A 20 6.67 15.15 -40.02
C LYS A 20 6.37 16.55 -40.54
N ALA A 21 5.25 16.72 -41.23
CA ALA A 21 4.74 18.06 -41.52
C ALA A 21 4.54 18.79 -40.18
N LEU A 22 5.42 19.74 -39.89
CA LEU A 22 5.27 20.64 -38.76
C LEU A 22 4.13 21.59 -39.12
N ILE A 23 2.92 21.32 -38.62
CA ILE A 23 1.80 22.25 -38.75
C ILE A 23 2.15 23.45 -37.86
N ILE A 24 2.68 24.51 -38.47
CA ILE A 24 2.92 25.78 -37.80
C ILE A 24 1.58 26.53 -37.82
N LEU A 25 0.85 26.48 -36.71
CA LEU A 25 -0.37 27.25 -36.50
C LEU A 25 -0.01 28.74 -36.38
N THR A 26 -0.82 29.63 -36.99
CA THR A 26 -0.67 31.07 -36.74
C THR A 26 -0.99 31.40 -35.27
N PRO A 27 -0.53 32.54 -34.73
CA PRO A 27 -0.90 32.98 -33.40
C PRO A 27 -2.41 33.03 -33.17
N GLU A 28 -3.21 33.45 -34.17
CA GLU A 28 -4.68 33.46 -34.04
C GLU A 28 -5.26 32.05 -34.01
N GLN A 29 -4.81 31.16 -34.89
CA GLN A 29 -5.27 29.76 -34.91
C GLN A 29 -4.94 29.05 -33.60
N ARG A 30 -3.74 29.29 -33.04
CA ARG A 30 -3.34 28.74 -31.74
C ARG A 30 -4.20 29.28 -30.60
N ALA A 31 -4.49 30.58 -30.59
CA ALA A 31 -5.36 31.20 -29.59
C ALA A 31 -6.79 30.63 -29.65
N GLU A 32 -7.32 30.41 -30.85
CA GLU A 32 -8.64 29.79 -31.06
C GLU A 32 -8.65 28.32 -30.59
N PHE A 33 -7.63 27.54 -30.92
CA PHE A 33 -7.50 26.15 -30.43
C PHE A 33 -7.40 26.10 -28.91
N ASP A 34 -6.60 26.98 -28.29
CA ASP A 34 -6.46 27.05 -26.84
C ASP A 34 -7.78 27.45 -26.18
N GLN A 35 -8.52 28.41 -26.75
CA GLN A 35 -9.84 28.81 -26.27
C GLN A 35 -10.86 27.66 -26.38
N GLN A 36 -10.91 26.98 -27.53
CA GLN A 36 -11.78 25.82 -27.72
C GLN A 36 -11.39 24.66 -26.79
N ALA A 37 -10.09 24.41 -26.58
CA ALA A 37 -9.60 23.39 -25.66
C ALA A 37 -9.97 23.70 -24.21
N ARG A 38 -9.82 24.96 -23.77
CA ARG A 38 -10.25 25.43 -22.45
C ARG A 38 -11.76 25.29 -22.26
N ALA A 39 -12.56 25.77 -23.21
CA ALA A 39 -14.01 25.66 -23.14
C ALA A 39 -14.49 24.20 -23.11
N ARG A 40 -13.87 23.32 -23.90
CA ARG A 40 -14.16 21.87 -23.86
C ARG A 40 -13.76 21.26 -22.52
N SER A 41 -12.59 21.60 -21.99
CA SER A 41 -12.11 21.13 -20.69
C SER A 41 -13.02 21.58 -19.55
N GLU A 42 -13.43 22.85 -19.53
CA GLU A 42 -14.36 23.38 -18.54
C GLU A 42 -15.75 22.72 -18.64
N SER A 43 -16.26 22.55 -19.85
CA SER A 43 -17.55 21.87 -20.09
C SER A 43 -17.49 20.41 -19.60
N GLN A 44 -16.45 19.68 -19.95
CA GLN A 44 -16.22 18.30 -19.49
C GLN A 44 -16.08 18.24 -17.97
N GLN A 45 -15.38 19.20 -17.37
CA GLN A 45 -15.22 19.26 -15.92
C GLN A 45 -16.57 19.49 -15.22
N ARG A 46 -17.38 20.45 -15.68
CA ARG A 46 -18.72 20.70 -15.12
C ARG A 46 -19.64 19.49 -15.27
N GLU A 47 -19.60 18.83 -16.43
CA GLU A 47 -20.38 17.62 -16.66
C GLU A 47 -19.95 16.48 -15.72
N GLN A 48 -18.64 16.28 -15.56
CA GLN A 48 -18.07 15.29 -14.66
C GLN A 48 -18.42 15.57 -13.20
N GLU A 49 -18.36 16.82 -12.75
CA GLU A 49 -18.75 17.24 -11.40
C GLU A 49 -20.25 17.02 -11.15
N ALA A 50 -21.10 17.38 -12.12
CA ALA A 50 -22.54 17.12 -12.05
C ALA A 50 -22.85 15.62 -12.00
N ALA A 51 -22.15 14.81 -12.81
CA ALA A 51 -22.30 13.35 -12.80
C ALA A 51 -21.86 12.74 -11.45
N GLN A 52 -20.71 13.18 -10.91
CA GLN A 52 -20.24 12.75 -9.58
C GLN A 52 -21.23 13.10 -8.49
N LYS A 53 -21.83 14.30 -8.52
CA LYS A 53 -22.85 14.72 -7.54
C LYS A 53 -24.10 13.83 -7.60
N ARG A 54 -24.59 13.49 -8.79
CA ARG A 54 -25.72 12.57 -8.97
C ARG A 54 -25.37 11.17 -8.45
N ALA A 55 -24.18 10.68 -8.77
CA ALA A 55 -23.73 9.37 -8.35
C ALA A 55 -23.50 9.28 -6.83
N ALA A 56 -23.01 10.34 -6.19
CA ALA A 56 -22.89 10.44 -4.73
C ALA A 56 -24.27 10.44 -4.04
N ALA A 57 -25.26 11.14 -4.59
CA ALA A 57 -26.63 11.08 -4.07
C ALA A 57 -27.23 9.67 -4.18
N TYR A 58 -26.96 8.95 -5.27
CA TYR A 58 -27.33 7.54 -5.40
C TYR A 58 -26.59 6.66 -4.38
N ALA A 59 -25.29 6.90 -4.17
CA ALA A 59 -24.49 6.21 -3.16
C ALA A 59 -25.07 6.37 -1.76
N GLN A 60 -25.48 7.59 -1.39
CA GLN A 60 -26.13 7.89 -0.11
C GLN A 60 -27.46 7.16 0.04
N LYS A 61 -28.30 7.15 -1.00
CA LYS A 61 -29.56 6.41 -0.97
C LYS A 61 -29.32 4.91 -0.80
N LYS A 62 -28.41 4.33 -1.58
CA LYS A 62 -28.04 2.91 -1.52
C LYS A 62 -27.48 2.54 -0.13
N TRP A 63 -26.55 3.33 0.39
CA TRP A 63 -25.99 3.15 1.73
C TRP A 63 -27.07 3.22 2.81
N GLY A 64 -27.93 4.25 2.76
CA GLY A 64 -29.01 4.47 3.71
C GLY A 64 -30.07 3.38 3.73
N SER A 65 -30.33 2.72 2.60
CA SER A 65 -31.26 1.58 2.52
C SER A 65 -30.62 0.23 2.85
N SER A 66 -29.29 0.15 2.96
CA SER A 66 -28.58 -1.09 3.27
C SER A 66 -28.56 -1.38 4.77
N ARG A 67 -28.52 -2.66 5.14
CA ARG A 67 -28.52 -3.12 6.54
C ARG A 67 -27.11 -3.16 7.12
N GLU A 68 -26.94 -2.75 8.37
CA GLU A 68 -25.63 -2.79 9.08
C GLU A 68 -25.20 -4.21 9.42
N GLU A 69 -26.16 -5.08 9.72
CA GLU A 69 -25.91 -6.48 10.00
C GLU A 69 -26.39 -7.37 8.85
N GLY A 70 -25.60 -8.40 8.55
CA GLY A 70 -25.95 -9.38 7.55
C GLY A 70 -24.80 -10.34 7.26
N LYS A 71 -25.15 -11.54 6.79
CA LYS A 71 -24.17 -12.48 6.22
C LYS A 71 -24.00 -12.19 4.74
N HIS A 72 -22.79 -12.36 4.24
CA HIS A 72 -22.51 -12.22 2.82
C HIS A 72 -21.46 -13.26 2.39
N PRO A 73 -21.71 -14.07 1.33
CA PRO A 73 -20.81 -15.16 0.92
C PRO A 73 -19.36 -14.73 0.66
N TYR A 74 -19.17 -13.48 0.21
CA TYR A 74 -17.84 -12.90 0.05
C TYR A 74 -17.03 -12.87 1.35
N LEU A 75 -17.65 -12.46 2.46
CA LEU A 75 -17.00 -12.34 3.76
C LEU A 75 -16.61 -13.73 4.28
N ASP A 76 -17.51 -14.69 4.17
CA ASP A 76 -17.27 -16.09 4.58
C ASP A 76 -16.12 -16.70 3.76
N ARG A 77 -16.16 -16.55 2.43
CA ARG A 77 -15.11 -17.06 1.53
C ARG A 77 -13.75 -16.40 1.79
N LYS A 78 -13.75 -15.12 2.10
CA LYS A 78 -12.53 -14.37 2.42
C LYS A 78 -12.13 -14.49 3.89
N GLN A 79 -12.93 -15.18 4.71
CA GLN A 79 -12.74 -15.40 6.15
C GLN A 79 -12.57 -14.10 6.94
N VAL A 80 -13.23 -13.02 6.53
CA VAL A 80 -13.10 -11.69 7.15
C VAL A 80 -14.42 -11.19 7.73
N SER A 81 -14.33 -10.41 8.81
CA SER A 81 -15.49 -9.79 9.46
C SER A 81 -16.00 -8.54 8.72
N ALA A 82 -17.23 -8.16 9.01
CA ALA A 82 -17.90 -6.97 8.47
C ALA A 82 -17.55 -5.70 9.28
N PHE A 83 -16.46 -5.02 8.93
CA PHE A 83 -16.07 -3.72 9.49
C PHE A 83 -16.59 -2.55 8.65
N GLY A 84 -17.55 -1.79 9.19
CA GLY A 84 -18.04 -0.56 8.57
C GLY A 84 -18.63 -0.75 7.18
N VAL A 85 -19.22 -1.91 6.91
CA VAL A 85 -19.87 -2.28 5.64
C VAL A 85 -21.32 -2.63 5.89
N ARG A 86 -22.13 -2.58 4.83
CA ARG A 86 -23.55 -2.91 4.89
C ARG A 86 -23.92 -3.99 3.87
N VAL A 87 -25.07 -4.63 4.07
CA VAL A 87 -25.59 -5.66 3.16
C VAL A 87 -26.94 -5.22 2.59
N ASP A 88 -27.12 -5.37 1.28
CA ASP A 88 -28.37 -5.05 0.59
C ASP A 88 -28.62 -6.02 -0.58
N GLY A 89 -29.71 -6.80 -0.49
CA GLY A 89 -30.19 -7.62 -1.61
C GLY A 89 -29.16 -8.57 -2.24
N GLY A 90 -28.28 -9.18 -1.43
CA GLY A 90 -27.21 -10.06 -1.93
C GLY A 90 -25.95 -9.33 -2.40
N GLU A 91 -25.79 -8.07 -2.01
CA GLU A 91 -24.61 -7.25 -2.24
C GLU A 91 -24.00 -6.82 -0.90
N LEU A 92 -22.68 -6.90 -0.80
CA LEU A 92 -21.92 -6.20 0.22
C LEU A 92 -21.61 -4.80 -0.29
N VAL A 93 -21.97 -3.79 0.49
CA VAL A 93 -21.82 -2.37 0.17
C VAL A 93 -20.75 -1.77 1.08
N ILE A 94 -19.70 -1.25 0.47
CA ILE A 94 -18.54 -0.67 1.15
C ILE A 94 -18.52 0.82 0.82
N PRO A 95 -18.55 1.73 1.80
CA PRO A 95 -18.61 3.16 1.53
C PRO A 95 -17.25 3.70 1.09
N LEU A 96 -17.25 4.73 0.25
CA LEU A 96 -16.07 5.51 -0.11
C LEU A 96 -16.32 6.96 0.28
N VAL A 97 -15.60 7.44 1.28
CA VAL A 97 -15.69 8.83 1.77
C VAL A 97 -14.48 9.65 1.35
N ASP A 98 -14.62 10.97 1.33
CA ASP A 98 -13.49 11.89 1.16
C ASP A 98 -12.87 12.32 2.50
N ALA A 99 -11.91 13.25 2.46
CA ALA A 99 -11.22 13.79 3.63
C ALA A 99 -12.17 14.46 4.64
N GLU A 100 -13.31 14.97 4.17
CA GLU A 100 -14.37 15.57 5.00
C GLU A 100 -15.43 14.54 5.46
N ASN A 101 -15.16 13.24 5.30
CA ASN A 101 -16.08 12.13 5.59
C ASN A 101 -17.40 12.16 4.80
N ARG A 102 -17.45 12.83 3.64
CA ARG A 102 -18.64 12.83 2.78
C ARG A 102 -18.66 11.57 1.92
N LEU A 103 -19.78 10.84 1.93
CA LEU A 103 -19.96 9.67 1.09
C LEU A 103 -20.01 10.06 -0.40
N CYS A 104 -19.00 9.64 -1.14
CA CYS A 104 -18.78 9.98 -2.55
C CYS A 104 -19.14 8.82 -3.48
N ASN A 105 -18.96 7.57 -3.04
CA ASN A 105 -19.19 6.36 -3.84
C ASN A 105 -19.45 5.16 -2.91
N VAL A 106 -19.84 4.03 -3.49
CA VAL A 106 -19.83 2.72 -2.82
C VAL A 106 -19.19 1.67 -3.74
N GLN A 107 -18.41 0.77 -3.17
CA GLN A 107 -18.06 -0.48 -3.83
C GLN A 107 -19.13 -1.52 -3.49
N ARG A 108 -19.68 -2.15 -4.52
CA ARG A 108 -20.65 -3.25 -4.41
C ARG A 108 -19.95 -4.54 -4.76
N ILE A 109 -19.97 -5.49 -3.84
CA ILE A 109 -19.49 -6.85 -4.08
C ILE A 109 -20.72 -7.74 -4.16
N PHE A 110 -20.94 -8.35 -5.32
CA PHE A 110 -22.08 -9.23 -5.53
C PHE A 110 -21.78 -10.61 -4.94
N SER A 111 -22.83 -11.26 -4.42
CA SER A 111 -22.78 -12.68 -4.04
C SER A 111 -22.48 -13.58 -5.25
N ASP A 112 -22.96 -13.19 -6.43
CA ASP A 112 -22.58 -13.77 -7.72
C ASP A 112 -21.14 -13.33 -8.10
N GLN A 113 -20.24 -14.31 -8.18
CA GLN A 113 -18.83 -14.09 -8.47
C GLN A 113 -18.59 -13.64 -9.92
N GLU A 114 -19.46 -13.98 -10.87
CA GLU A 114 -19.31 -13.55 -12.27
C GLU A 114 -19.48 -12.03 -12.40
N ARG A 115 -20.41 -11.46 -11.61
CA ARG A 115 -20.59 -10.00 -11.51
C ARG A 115 -19.46 -9.31 -10.76
N GLY A 116 -18.83 -10.01 -9.82
CA GLY A 116 -17.62 -9.57 -9.14
C GLY A 116 -17.80 -8.34 -8.25
N LYS A 117 -16.86 -7.40 -8.34
CA LYS A 117 -16.79 -6.18 -7.53
C LYS A 117 -16.90 -4.96 -8.43
N LEU A 118 -17.86 -4.08 -8.18
CA LEU A 118 -18.12 -2.90 -9.02
C LEU A 118 -18.24 -1.64 -8.18
N PHE A 119 -17.71 -0.53 -8.69
CA PHE A 119 -18.01 0.81 -8.19
C PHE A 119 -19.22 1.39 -8.91
N LEU A 120 -19.84 2.43 -8.35
CA LEU A 120 -20.84 3.18 -9.10
C LEU A 120 -20.18 3.91 -10.26
N LYS A 121 -20.80 3.81 -11.44
CA LYS A 121 -20.40 4.55 -12.63
C LYS A 121 -20.46 6.05 -12.34
N ASP A 122 -19.49 6.79 -12.87
CA ASP A 122 -19.35 8.26 -12.77
C ASP A 122 -19.14 8.81 -11.35
N ALA A 123 -19.21 7.98 -10.31
CA ALA A 123 -18.90 8.37 -8.94
C ALA A 123 -17.39 8.53 -8.73
N ARG A 124 -17.02 9.49 -7.87
CA ARG A 124 -15.61 9.76 -7.55
C ARG A 124 -15.00 8.58 -6.78
N LYS A 125 -13.82 8.13 -7.21
CA LYS A 125 -13.00 7.13 -6.51
C LYS A 125 -11.67 7.72 -6.04
N THR A 126 -11.03 8.53 -6.89
CA THR A 126 -9.72 9.11 -6.60
C THR A 126 -9.75 10.01 -5.36
N GLY A 127 -8.89 9.68 -4.39
CA GLY A 127 -8.80 10.33 -3.08
C GLY A 127 -9.91 9.95 -2.10
N CYS A 128 -10.84 9.07 -2.49
CA CYS A 128 -11.84 8.52 -1.59
C CYS A 128 -11.36 7.18 -0.99
N PHE A 129 -11.74 6.93 0.26
CA PHE A 129 -11.26 5.81 1.06
C PHE A 129 -12.34 5.28 2.01
N HIS A 130 -12.02 4.19 2.70
CA HIS A 130 -12.80 3.66 3.83
C HIS A 130 -11.86 3.36 4.99
N ILE A 131 -12.31 3.51 6.23
CA ILE A 131 -11.48 3.25 7.41
C ILE A 131 -12.06 2.06 8.17
N LEU A 132 -11.20 1.09 8.48
CA LEU A 132 -11.48 0.03 9.43
C LEU A 132 -10.83 0.39 10.77
N GLY A 133 -11.61 0.38 11.86
CA GLY A 133 -11.16 0.87 13.16
C GLY A 133 -11.14 2.40 13.24
N ASP A 134 -10.33 2.92 14.16
CA ASP A 134 -10.21 4.37 14.41
C ASP A 134 -8.76 4.83 14.28
N ILE A 135 -8.46 5.58 13.20
CA ILE A 135 -7.10 6.10 12.97
C ILE A 135 -6.69 7.12 14.01
N ASP A 136 -7.62 7.76 14.72
CA ASP A 136 -7.33 8.84 15.67
C ASP A 136 -6.83 8.32 17.03
N THR A 137 -7.03 7.03 17.31
CA THR A 137 -6.63 6.37 18.57
C THR A 137 -5.33 5.57 18.51
N SER A 138 -4.75 5.41 17.32
CA SER A 138 -3.55 4.59 17.10
C SER A 138 -2.35 5.42 16.65
N PRO A 139 -1.13 5.16 17.16
CA PRO A 139 0.09 5.76 16.63
C PRO A 139 0.52 5.17 15.28
N THR A 140 -0.05 4.03 14.87
CA THR A 140 0.28 3.34 13.61
C THR A 140 -0.98 3.18 12.75
N VAL A 141 -0.88 3.50 11.47
CA VAL A 141 -1.97 3.40 10.49
C VAL A 141 -1.51 2.56 9.30
N LEU A 142 -2.31 1.55 8.95
CA LEU A 142 -2.08 0.71 7.79
C LEU A 142 -2.86 1.24 6.58
N PHE A 143 -2.32 1.05 5.37
CA PHE A 143 -3.00 1.31 4.11
C PHE A 143 -3.08 0.03 3.29
N ALA A 144 -4.23 -0.29 2.72
CA ALA A 144 -4.42 -1.53 1.96
C ALA A 144 -5.31 -1.30 0.73
N GLU A 145 -5.08 -2.03 -0.37
CA GLU A 145 -5.85 -1.86 -1.60
C GLU A 145 -7.29 -2.37 -1.45
N GLY A 146 -7.48 -3.63 -1.08
CA GLY A 146 -8.80 -4.26 -1.03
C GLY A 146 -9.41 -4.33 0.37
N TYR A 147 -10.74 -4.43 0.45
CA TYR A 147 -11.45 -4.67 1.71
C TYR A 147 -11.01 -5.92 2.45
N ALA A 148 -10.89 -7.04 1.74
CA ALA A 148 -10.53 -8.30 2.39
C ALA A 148 -9.09 -8.27 2.93
N THR A 149 -8.17 -7.66 2.16
CA THR A 149 -6.80 -7.37 2.59
C THR A 149 -6.80 -6.51 3.85
N GLY A 150 -7.51 -5.39 3.84
CA GLY A 150 -7.58 -4.49 4.99
C GLY A 150 -8.24 -5.12 6.22
N ALA A 151 -9.32 -5.88 6.03
CA ALA A 151 -9.99 -6.58 7.13
C ALA A 151 -9.10 -7.67 7.74
N SER A 152 -8.32 -8.39 6.92
CA SER A 152 -7.33 -9.38 7.40
C SER A 152 -6.23 -8.72 8.23
N LEU A 153 -5.72 -7.56 7.77
CA LEU A 153 -4.72 -6.77 8.51
C LEU A 153 -5.28 -6.26 9.84
N HIS A 154 -6.50 -5.72 9.82
CA HIS A 154 -7.20 -5.23 11.01
C HIS A 154 -7.45 -6.35 12.02
N MET A 155 -7.96 -7.51 11.58
CA MET A 155 -8.19 -8.67 12.44
C MET A 155 -6.89 -9.23 13.04
N ALA A 156 -5.80 -9.20 12.29
CA ALA A 156 -4.51 -9.74 12.73
C ALA A 156 -3.75 -8.83 13.72
N THR A 157 -4.03 -7.52 13.72
CA THR A 157 -3.23 -6.53 14.47
C THR A 157 -4.04 -5.60 15.37
N SER A 158 -5.35 -5.53 15.19
CA SER A 158 -6.23 -4.50 15.78
C SER A 158 -5.87 -3.05 15.40
N LEU A 159 -4.92 -2.84 14.48
CA LEU A 159 -4.53 -1.51 14.01
C LEU A 159 -5.55 -0.98 12.99
N PRO A 160 -5.79 0.34 12.95
CA PRO A 160 -6.70 0.91 11.99
C PRO A 160 -6.12 0.84 10.58
N VAL A 161 -7.00 0.58 9.60
CA VAL A 161 -6.63 0.37 8.20
C VAL A 161 -7.42 1.29 7.28
N VAL A 162 -6.73 2.06 6.45
CA VAL A 162 -7.32 2.91 5.42
C VAL A 162 -7.31 2.14 4.09
N LEU A 163 -8.49 1.88 3.53
CA LEU A 163 -8.66 1.22 2.25
C LEU A 163 -8.48 2.20 1.10
N THR A 164 -7.62 1.87 0.15
CA THR A 164 -7.33 2.68 -1.04
C THR A 164 -8.11 2.21 -2.27
N PHE A 165 -8.74 1.03 -2.23
CA PHE A 165 -9.53 0.41 -3.31
C PHE A 165 -8.77 -0.07 -4.55
N ASP A 166 -7.62 0.53 -4.85
CA ASP A 166 -6.64 0.08 -5.85
C ASP A 166 -5.28 0.77 -5.67
N SER A 167 -4.25 0.15 -6.24
CA SER A 167 -2.87 0.66 -6.27
C SER A 167 -2.73 2.07 -6.86
N GLY A 168 -3.56 2.42 -7.84
CA GLY A 168 -3.56 3.75 -8.47
C GLY A 168 -4.06 4.87 -7.55
N ASN A 169 -4.80 4.52 -6.50
CA ASN A 169 -5.41 5.46 -5.57
C ASN A 169 -4.64 5.61 -4.25
N ILE A 170 -3.57 4.82 -4.03
CA ILE A 170 -2.78 4.87 -2.78
C ILE A 170 -2.27 6.29 -2.49
N ASP A 171 -1.55 6.91 -3.43
CA ASP A 171 -1.02 8.26 -3.27
C ASP A 171 -2.12 9.30 -2.97
N ALA A 172 -3.20 9.28 -3.76
CA ALA A 172 -4.30 10.23 -3.60
C ALA A 172 -4.98 10.10 -2.23
N VAL A 173 -5.15 8.88 -1.72
CA VAL A 173 -5.72 8.62 -0.39
C VAL A 173 -4.76 9.04 0.71
N MET A 174 -3.47 8.72 0.60
CA MET A 174 -2.46 9.14 1.58
C MET A 174 -2.37 10.67 1.69
N ARG A 175 -2.44 11.39 0.55
CA ARG A 175 -2.59 12.86 0.55
C ARG A 175 -3.87 13.30 1.27
N ALA A 176 -5.00 12.68 0.96
CA ALA A 176 -6.31 13.05 1.52
C ALA A 176 -6.36 12.90 3.05
N VAL A 177 -5.69 11.90 3.62
CA VAL A 177 -5.66 11.68 5.08
C VAL A 177 -4.42 12.26 5.77
N SER A 178 -3.50 12.89 5.03
CA SER A 178 -2.17 13.31 5.51
C SER A 178 -2.20 14.07 6.84
N ALA A 179 -3.08 15.06 6.98
CA ALA A 179 -3.24 15.84 8.22
C ALA A 179 -3.71 14.99 9.42
N ARG A 180 -4.54 13.96 9.18
CA ARG A 180 -5.05 13.05 10.23
C ARG A 180 -4.02 12.00 10.67
N VAL A 181 -3.04 11.74 9.81
CA VAL A 181 -1.98 10.74 10.03
C VAL A 181 -0.61 11.38 10.23
N GLU A 182 -0.56 12.69 10.45
CA GLU A 182 0.68 13.40 10.76
C GLU A 182 1.27 12.89 12.08
N GLY A 183 2.59 12.68 12.10
CA GLY A 183 3.30 12.10 13.26
C GLY A 183 3.06 10.61 13.51
N LYS A 184 2.16 9.96 12.77
CA LYS A 184 1.88 8.52 12.91
C LYS A 184 2.81 7.68 12.05
N GLU A 185 3.11 6.47 12.49
CA GLU A 185 3.75 5.45 11.67
C GLU A 185 2.78 5.00 10.58
N LYS A 186 3.18 5.16 9.32
CA LYS A 186 2.38 4.81 8.15
C LYS A 186 2.97 3.57 7.50
N ILE A 187 2.13 2.55 7.27
CA ILE A 187 2.56 1.30 6.63
C ILE A 187 1.65 1.00 5.44
N VAL A 188 2.22 1.00 4.23
CA VAL A 188 1.51 0.63 3.00
C VAL A 188 1.64 -0.88 2.78
N CYS A 189 0.53 -1.59 2.93
CA CYS A 189 0.42 -3.03 2.72
C CYS A 189 -0.01 -3.27 1.27
N GLY A 190 0.98 -3.37 0.37
CA GLY A 190 0.73 -3.55 -1.06
C GLY A 190 0.60 -5.01 -1.46
N ASP A 191 0.03 -5.23 -2.64
CA ASP A 191 -0.06 -6.56 -3.26
C ASP A 191 1.29 -6.99 -3.85
N GLU A 192 1.61 -8.28 -3.72
CA GLU A 192 2.77 -8.93 -4.32
C GLU A 192 2.33 -9.80 -5.51
N ASP A 193 2.19 -9.17 -6.68
CA ASP A 193 2.00 -9.85 -7.96
C ASP A 193 3.34 -10.36 -8.54
N ASP A 194 3.88 -11.42 -7.94
CA ASP A 194 5.06 -12.08 -8.51
C ASP A 194 4.81 -12.53 -9.96
N LEU A 195 5.85 -12.41 -10.78
CA LEU A 195 5.87 -12.77 -12.20
C LEU A 195 6.73 -14.02 -12.45
N PRO A 196 6.33 -15.22 -11.98
CA PRO A 196 7.02 -16.45 -12.37
C PRO A 196 6.83 -16.72 -13.88
N PRO A 197 7.70 -17.55 -14.50
CA PRO A 197 7.64 -17.88 -15.93
C PRO A 197 6.24 -18.22 -16.46
N SER A 198 5.47 -19.02 -15.70
CA SER A 198 4.10 -19.40 -16.07
C SER A 198 3.14 -18.21 -16.14
N ARG A 199 3.25 -17.24 -15.21
CA ARG A 199 2.42 -16.03 -15.18
C ARG A 199 2.82 -15.05 -16.27
N ILE A 200 4.13 -14.92 -16.54
CA ILE A 200 4.65 -14.14 -17.66
C ILE A 200 4.07 -14.67 -18.98
N LEU A 201 4.18 -15.99 -19.19
CA LEU A 201 3.68 -16.66 -20.39
C LEU A 201 2.16 -16.47 -20.55
N ARG A 202 1.40 -16.65 -19.46
CA ARG A 202 -0.06 -16.42 -19.46
C ARG A 202 -0.41 -14.99 -19.89
N ARG A 203 0.30 -13.99 -19.37
CA ARG A 203 0.06 -12.58 -19.71
C ARG A 203 0.41 -12.29 -21.17
N ILE A 204 1.56 -12.77 -21.65
CA ILE A 204 1.97 -12.60 -23.05
C ILE A 204 0.96 -13.26 -24.00
N ASN A 205 0.60 -14.51 -23.76
CA ASN A 205 -0.35 -15.23 -24.61
C ASN A 205 -1.74 -14.57 -24.57
N GLY A 206 -2.18 -14.09 -23.41
CA GLY A 206 -3.39 -13.27 -23.31
C GLY A 206 -3.35 -12.02 -24.20
N MET A 207 -2.21 -11.31 -24.25
CA MET A 207 -2.04 -10.17 -25.16
C MET A 207 -2.10 -10.59 -26.64
N LEU A 208 -1.46 -11.70 -27.00
CA LEU A 208 -1.39 -12.22 -28.36
C LEU A 208 -2.76 -12.64 -28.90
N THR A 209 -3.62 -13.19 -28.03
CA THR A 209 -4.98 -13.63 -28.43
C THR A 209 -5.95 -12.48 -28.71
N THR A 210 -5.59 -11.23 -28.42
CA THR A 210 -6.45 -10.09 -28.77
C THR A 210 -6.48 -9.89 -30.29
N GLU A 211 -7.67 -9.72 -30.87
CA GLU A 211 -7.85 -9.58 -32.33
C GLU A 211 -6.89 -8.53 -32.94
N ARG A 212 -6.78 -7.37 -32.28
CA ARG A 212 -5.89 -6.28 -32.71
C ARG A 212 -4.42 -6.68 -32.77
N THR A 213 -3.97 -7.52 -31.85
CA THR A 213 -2.58 -7.98 -31.78
C THR A 213 -2.36 -9.13 -32.75
N PHE A 214 -3.27 -10.11 -32.77
CA PHE A 214 -3.21 -11.24 -33.69
C PHE A 214 -3.23 -10.80 -35.15
N ALA A 215 -4.07 -9.84 -35.54
CA ALA A 215 -4.13 -9.32 -36.91
C ALA A 215 -2.78 -8.75 -37.37
N LYS A 216 -1.98 -8.22 -36.43
CA LYS A 216 -0.65 -7.67 -36.70
C LYS A 216 0.41 -8.75 -36.66
N LEU A 217 0.50 -9.52 -35.58
CA LEU A 217 1.61 -10.43 -35.38
C LEU A 217 1.41 -11.78 -36.08
N LYS A 218 0.17 -12.17 -36.40
CA LYS A 218 -0.15 -13.53 -36.87
C LYS A 218 0.49 -14.60 -35.98
N LEU A 219 0.51 -14.35 -34.68
CA LEU A 219 1.09 -15.21 -33.66
C LEU A 219 0.05 -15.36 -32.55
N ASN A 220 -0.33 -16.59 -32.26
CA ASN A 220 -1.38 -16.93 -31.31
C ASN A 220 -0.82 -17.26 -29.91
N SER A 221 0.40 -17.78 -29.83
CA SER A 221 1.04 -18.18 -28.58
C SER A 221 2.56 -18.19 -28.65
N VAL A 222 3.17 -18.13 -27.47
CA VAL A 222 4.57 -18.41 -27.18
C VAL A 222 4.61 -19.66 -26.30
N ASP A 223 5.53 -20.58 -26.58
CA ASP A 223 5.75 -21.76 -25.77
C ASP A 223 6.64 -21.47 -24.55
N PRO A 224 6.53 -22.27 -23.46
CA PRO A 224 7.32 -22.06 -22.25
C PRO A 224 8.84 -22.04 -22.46
N ASP A 225 9.35 -22.84 -23.39
CA ASP A 225 10.80 -22.97 -23.64
C ASP A 225 11.38 -21.79 -24.43
N GLU A 226 10.52 -21.06 -25.15
CA GLU A 226 10.86 -19.84 -25.90
C GLU A 226 10.97 -18.61 -25.00
N LEU A 227 10.42 -18.66 -23.79
CA LEU A 227 10.49 -17.54 -22.85
C LEU A 227 11.92 -17.36 -22.32
N LYS A 228 12.69 -16.49 -22.97
CA LYS A 228 14.05 -16.07 -22.56
C LYS A 228 14.05 -14.59 -22.21
N LEU A 229 14.64 -14.25 -21.06
CA LEU A 229 14.69 -12.88 -20.51
C LEU A 229 16.09 -12.25 -20.63
N ASP A 230 16.78 -12.48 -21.74
CA ASP A 230 18.16 -12.01 -21.99
C ASP A 230 18.24 -10.88 -23.03
N GLY A 231 17.10 -10.43 -23.56
CA GLY A 231 17.00 -9.40 -24.59
C GLY A 231 17.39 -9.85 -25.99
N ILE A 232 17.82 -11.10 -26.17
CA ILE A 232 18.28 -11.59 -27.47
C ILE A 232 17.06 -11.94 -28.34
N PRO A 233 16.90 -11.31 -29.52
CA PRO A 233 15.78 -11.59 -30.41
C PRO A 233 15.84 -13.03 -30.95
N ARG A 234 14.75 -13.79 -30.83
CA ARG A 234 14.64 -15.16 -31.35
C ARG A 234 13.34 -15.37 -32.13
N PRO A 235 13.36 -16.17 -33.22
CA PRO A 235 12.15 -16.48 -33.96
C PRO A 235 11.18 -17.29 -33.10
N ALA A 236 9.88 -17.01 -33.22
CA ALA A 236 8.83 -17.75 -32.53
C ALA A 236 8.53 -19.07 -33.27
N ARG A 237 8.25 -20.14 -32.52
CA ARG A 237 7.97 -21.48 -33.04
C ARG A 237 6.69 -21.51 -33.88
N HIS A 238 5.63 -20.89 -33.36
CA HIS A 238 4.31 -20.87 -34.01
C HIS A 238 4.25 -19.92 -35.20
N ASN A 239 5.21 -18.99 -35.32
CA ASN A 239 5.40 -18.17 -36.51
C ASN A 239 6.85 -17.66 -36.60
N PRO A 240 7.70 -18.26 -37.45
CA PRO A 240 9.10 -17.84 -37.60
C PRO A 240 9.32 -16.42 -38.15
N GLU A 241 8.29 -15.78 -38.73
CA GLU A 241 8.33 -14.37 -39.12
C GLU A 241 8.25 -13.44 -37.90
N CYS A 242 7.83 -13.98 -36.74
CA CYS A 242 7.81 -13.27 -35.48
C CYS A 242 9.12 -13.45 -34.73
N THR A 243 9.66 -12.36 -34.19
CA THR A 243 10.81 -12.35 -33.31
C THR A 243 10.42 -11.86 -31.92
N LEU A 244 10.73 -12.63 -30.88
CA LEU A 244 10.55 -12.31 -29.47
C LEU A 244 11.88 -11.83 -28.87
N SER A 245 11.89 -10.66 -28.23
CA SER A 245 13.01 -10.17 -27.43
C SER A 245 12.46 -9.61 -26.12
N LEU A 246 12.78 -10.25 -25.00
CA LEU A 246 12.37 -9.84 -23.65
C LEU A 246 13.59 -9.78 -22.75
N ARG A 247 13.63 -8.82 -21.83
CA ARG A 247 14.67 -8.69 -20.80
C ARG A 247 14.07 -8.20 -19.48
N VAL A 248 14.82 -8.38 -18.40
CA VAL A 248 14.51 -7.74 -17.12
C VAL A 248 15.21 -6.39 -17.05
N GLU A 249 14.47 -5.37 -16.62
CA GLU A 249 14.99 -4.04 -16.28
C GLU A 249 14.57 -3.65 -14.86
N SER A 250 15.34 -2.77 -14.23
CA SER A 250 15.00 -2.19 -12.93
C SER A 250 14.02 -1.03 -13.10
N GLY A 251 12.85 -1.17 -12.47
CA GLY A 251 11.85 -0.11 -12.30
C GLY A 251 12.12 0.76 -11.06
N PRO A 252 11.15 1.60 -10.68
CA PRO A 252 11.20 2.40 -9.46
C PRO A 252 11.49 1.53 -8.24
N HIS A 253 12.36 2.00 -7.34
CA HIS A 253 12.76 1.26 -6.15
C HIS A 253 13.26 -0.17 -6.45
N GLU A 254 13.99 -0.33 -7.56
CA GLU A 254 14.61 -1.60 -7.98
C GLU A 254 13.62 -2.75 -8.21
N THR A 255 12.36 -2.41 -8.47
CA THR A 255 11.33 -3.40 -8.81
C THR A 255 11.60 -4.02 -10.18
N PRO A 256 11.63 -5.36 -10.33
CA PRO A 256 11.90 -5.98 -11.62
C PRO A 256 10.73 -5.75 -12.59
N ARG A 257 11.05 -5.29 -13.80
CA ARG A 257 10.12 -5.16 -14.93
C ARG A 257 10.57 -6.03 -16.08
N ILE A 258 9.65 -6.70 -16.74
CA ILE A 258 9.93 -7.40 -17.99
C ILE A 258 9.52 -6.49 -19.12
N VAL A 259 10.50 -6.13 -19.95
CA VAL A 259 10.30 -5.26 -21.10
C VAL A 259 10.79 -5.92 -22.37
N GLY A 260 10.24 -5.52 -23.50
CA GLY A 260 10.68 -6.01 -24.78
C GLY A 260 9.68 -5.80 -25.91
N GLU A 261 9.86 -6.53 -26.99
CA GLU A 261 8.92 -6.50 -28.10
C GLU A 261 8.77 -7.87 -28.78
N ILE A 262 7.60 -8.06 -29.38
CA ILE A 262 7.30 -9.10 -30.35
C ILE A 262 7.05 -8.41 -31.68
N ARG A 263 7.86 -8.73 -32.69
CA ARG A 263 7.78 -8.11 -34.02
C ARG A 263 7.49 -9.16 -35.07
N ASN A 264 6.59 -8.88 -36.01
CA ASN A 264 6.42 -9.68 -37.22
C ASN A 264 7.01 -8.91 -38.42
N ALA A 265 7.98 -9.52 -39.12
CA ALA A 265 8.67 -8.89 -40.24
C ALA A 265 7.80 -8.72 -41.51
N SER A 266 6.84 -9.61 -41.73
CA SER A 266 6.00 -9.64 -42.94
C SER A 266 4.81 -8.69 -42.87
N THR A 267 4.35 -8.32 -41.68
CA THR A 267 3.23 -7.40 -41.47
C THR A 267 3.66 -6.03 -40.92
N ASP A 268 4.94 -5.86 -40.58
CA ASP A 268 5.46 -4.73 -39.79
C ASP A 268 4.73 -4.55 -38.43
N GLY A 269 4.17 -5.64 -37.91
CA GLY A 269 3.47 -5.65 -36.64
C GLY A 269 4.45 -5.58 -35.46
N VAL A 270 4.18 -4.73 -34.49
CA VAL A 270 4.97 -4.63 -33.24
C VAL A 270 4.05 -4.61 -32.03
N LEU A 271 4.28 -5.54 -31.10
CA LEU A 271 3.73 -5.54 -29.75
C LEU A 271 4.86 -5.19 -28.78
N ARG A 272 4.72 -4.06 -28.08
CA ARG A 272 5.61 -3.71 -26.97
C ARG A 272 5.12 -4.40 -25.70
N VAL A 273 6.00 -5.15 -25.07
CA VAL A 273 5.72 -5.87 -23.83
C VAL A 273 6.29 -5.05 -22.67
N MET A 274 5.44 -4.76 -21.69
CA MET A 274 5.83 -4.23 -20.39
C MET A 274 4.99 -4.95 -19.34
N LEU A 275 5.63 -5.82 -18.57
CA LEU A 275 5.03 -6.52 -17.44
C LEU A 275 5.75 -6.08 -16.19
N ASN A 276 5.01 -5.49 -15.27
CA ASN A 276 5.50 -5.07 -13.97
C ASN A 276 4.55 -5.52 -12.87
N ASN A 277 5.05 -5.57 -11.64
CA ASN A 277 4.23 -5.65 -10.44
C ASN A 277 3.74 -4.23 -10.10
N VAL A 278 2.57 -3.86 -10.63
CA VAL A 278 2.00 -2.52 -10.50
C VAL A 278 1.67 -2.21 -9.04
N GLY A 279 1.11 -3.17 -8.28
CA GLY A 279 0.78 -3.02 -6.87
C GLY A 279 2.02 -2.68 -6.05
N ARG A 280 3.08 -3.46 -6.19
CA ARG A 280 4.37 -3.24 -5.54
C ARG A 280 4.99 -1.89 -5.87
N GLU A 281 5.05 -1.55 -7.15
CA GLU A 281 5.62 -0.27 -7.58
C GLU A 281 4.87 0.93 -7.00
N LYS A 282 3.53 0.91 -7.08
CA LYS A 282 2.69 2.00 -6.57
C LYS A 282 2.79 2.12 -5.06
N ALA A 283 2.81 0.99 -4.34
CA ALA A 283 3.00 0.96 -2.90
C ALA A 283 4.36 1.53 -2.48
N LEU A 284 5.45 1.16 -3.16
CA LEU A 284 6.79 1.67 -2.89
C LEU A 284 6.92 3.17 -3.17
N VAL A 285 6.40 3.64 -4.31
CA VAL A 285 6.41 5.06 -4.67
C VAL A 285 5.61 5.89 -3.66
N ALA A 286 4.39 5.46 -3.34
CA ALA A 286 3.57 6.16 -2.36
C ALA A 286 4.21 6.12 -0.96
N ALA A 287 4.82 5.00 -0.57
CA ALA A 287 5.49 4.92 0.72
C ALA A 287 6.67 5.91 0.82
N ALA A 288 7.48 5.99 -0.24
CA ALA A 288 8.59 6.95 -0.30
C ALA A 288 8.10 8.41 -0.27
N GLU A 289 7.06 8.74 -1.03
CA GLU A 289 6.51 10.10 -1.10
C GLU A 289 5.90 10.57 0.22
N HIS A 290 5.30 9.65 0.99
CA HIS A 290 4.58 9.98 2.22
C HIS A 290 5.36 9.68 3.51
N GLY A 291 6.65 9.33 3.41
CA GLY A 291 7.45 8.94 4.58
C GLY A 291 6.85 7.75 5.33
N ALA A 292 6.37 6.76 4.58
CA ALA A 292 5.78 5.53 5.07
C ALA A 292 6.68 4.32 4.73
N THR A 293 6.36 3.16 5.30
CA THR A 293 7.03 1.89 4.98
C THR A 293 6.13 1.04 4.10
N ALA A 294 6.61 0.57 2.96
CA ALA A 294 5.88 -0.42 2.15
C ALA A 294 6.22 -1.84 2.60
N ILE A 295 5.19 -2.69 2.72
CA ILE A 295 5.32 -4.10 3.06
C ILE A 295 4.49 -4.95 2.11
N PHE A 296 4.94 -6.19 1.90
CA PHE A 296 4.38 -7.13 0.95
C PHE A 296 4.24 -8.50 1.59
N PRO A 297 3.14 -9.24 1.32
CA PRO A 297 2.93 -10.55 1.90
C PRO A 297 4.00 -11.52 1.40
N ARG A 298 4.54 -12.34 2.30
CA ARG A 298 5.42 -13.46 1.96
C ARG A 298 4.67 -14.76 2.17
N PHE A 299 4.66 -15.63 1.17
CA PHE A 299 3.94 -16.90 1.21
C PHE A 299 4.91 -18.06 1.35
N ALA A 300 4.50 -19.11 2.05
CA ALA A 300 5.24 -20.38 2.11
C ALA A 300 5.20 -21.12 0.76
N SER A 301 4.11 -20.99 0.01
CA SER A 301 3.95 -21.54 -1.35
C SER A 301 3.29 -20.51 -2.28
N HIS A 302 3.74 -20.47 -3.54
CA HIS A 302 3.19 -19.61 -4.59
C HIS A 302 2.15 -20.35 -5.47
N ASP A 303 1.78 -21.58 -5.12
CA ASP A 303 0.72 -22.32 -5.80
C ASP A 303 -0.60 -21.55 -5.73
N GLY A 304 -1.31 -21.47 -6.86
CA GLY A 304 -2.53 -20.68 -6.98
C GLY A 304 -2.30 -19.17 -7.14
N PHE A 305 -1.04 -18.70 -7.20
CA PHE A 305 -0.65 -17.30 -7.40
C PHE A 305 -1.27 -16.35 -6.36
N PRO A 306 -1.03 -16.55 -5.06
CA PRO A 306 -1.51 -15.62 -4.04
C PRO A 306 -0.86 -14.25 -4.26
N THR A 307 -1.55 -13.17 -3.89
CA THR A 307 -1.04 -11.82 -4.14
C THR A 307 -1.15 -10.90 -2.94
N ASP A 308 -2.19 -11.06 -2.12
CA ASP A 308 -2.52 -10.11 -1.07
C ASP A 308 -2.41 -10.71 0.35
N PHE A 309 -2.44 -9.86 1.37
CA PHE A 309 -2.44 -10.31 2.78
C PHE A 309 -3.69 -11.10 3.17
N ASN A 310 -4.79 -10.99 2.41
CA ASN A 310 -5.94 -11.84 2.63
C ASN A 310 -5.68 -13.27 2.15
N ASP A 311 -4.99 -13.47 1.02
CA ASP A 311 -4.59 -14.81 0.58
C ASP A 311 -3.64 -15.43 1.61
N LEU A 312 -2.76 -14.62 2.21
CA LEU A 312 -1.88 -15.07 3.30
C LEU A 312 -2.71 -15.51 4.52
N HIS A 313 -3.69 -14.69 4.90
CA HIS A 313 -4.62 -15.03 5.97
C HIS A 313 -5.39 -16.33 5.68
N VAL A 314 -6.01 -16.45 4.51
CA VAL A 314 -6.84 -17.61 4.17
C VAL A 314 -6.01 -18.91 4.13
N ARG A 315 -4.75 -18.83 3.72
CA ARG A 315 -3.88 -20.00 3.53
C ARG A 315 -3.05 -20.36 4.77
N GLU A 316 -2.56 -19.36 5.49
CA GLU A 316 -1.57 -19.52 6.56
C GLU A 316 -2.06 -18.97 7.92
N GLY A 317 -3.26 -18.39 7.96
CA GLY A 317 -3.92 -17.87 9.15
C GLY A 317 -3.55 -16.43 9.52
N LEU A 318 -4.36 -15.83 10.41
CA LEU A 318 -4.12 -14.46 10.92
C LEU A 318 -2.77 -14.31 11.63
N GLN A 319 -2.29 -15.38 12.26
CA GLN A 319 -1.00 -15.35 12.96
C GLN A 319 0.17 -15.10 12.00
N ALA A 320 0.13 -15.68 10.79
CA ALA A 320 1.15 -15.43 9.77
C ALA A 320 1.17 -13.96 9.33
N VAL A 321 -0.01 -13.36 9.14
CA VAL A 321 -0.15 -11.92 8.85
C VAL A 321 0.44 -11.08 10.00
N SER A 322 0.03 -11.36 11.24
CA SER A 322 0.47 -10.61 12.43
C SER A 322 2.00 -10.65 12.60
N LEU A 323 2.62 -11.83 12.42
CA LEU A 323 4.07 -12.00 12.53
C LEU A 323 4.85 -11.20 11.47
N GLN A 324 4.33 -11.08 10.25
CA GLN A 324 4.97 -10.28 9.20
C GLN A 324 4.91 -8.78 9.50
N LEU A 325 3.82 -8.30 10.09
CA LEU A 325 3.63 -6.89 10.44
C LEU A 325 4.40 -6.48 11.70
N GLN A 326 4.42 -7.33 12.74
CA GLN A 326 5.13 -7.04 13.99
C GLN A 326 6.62 -6.76 13.77
N LYS A 327 7.26 -7.49 12.84
CA LYS A 327 8.67 -7.25 12.48
C LYS A 327 8.93 -5.85 11.94
N VAL A 328 7.95 -5.25 11.28
CA VAL A 328 8.06 -3.93 10.67
C VAL A 328 7.80 -2.86 11.72
N ILE A 329 6.72 -3.01 12.50
CA ILE A 329 6.36 -2.09 13.58
C ILE A 329 7.48 -2.01 14.64
N GLN A 330 8.09 -3.14 14.99
CA GLN A 330 9.22 -3.15 15.94
C GLN A 330 10.44 -2.38 15.40
N ARG A 331 10.77 -2.56 14.11
CA ARG A 331 11.86 -1.81 13.46
C ARG A 331 11.55 -0.31 13.36
N GLY A 332 10.30 0.04 13.07
CA GLY A 332 9.84 1.43 13.04
C GLY A 332 9.98 2.10 14.40
N HIS A 333 9.56 1.42 15.47
CA HIS A 333 9.74 1.88 16.85
C HIS A 333 11.21 2.04 17.23
N GLU A 334 12.09 1.11 16.85
CA GLU A 334 13.53 1.20 17.13
C GLU A 334 14.19 2.36 16.38
N THR A 335 13.85 2.54 15.10
CA THR A 335 14.34 3.67 14.27
C THR A 335 13.84 5.00 14.81
N ALA A 336 12.56 5.09 15.20
CA ALA A 336 11.98 6.28 15.80
C ALA A 336 12.59 6.61 17.16
N ARG A 337 12.91 5.59 17.99
CA ARG A 337 13.65 5.76 19.25
C ARG A 337 15.05 6.31 19.02
N ILE A 338 15.78 5.79 18.03
CA ILE A 338 17.12 6.29 17.67
C ILE A 338 17.05 7.72 17.12
N ALA A 339 16.07 8.03 16.26
CA ALA A 339 15.86 9.37 15.72
C ALA A 339 15.44 10.39 16.80
N HIS A 340 14.58 10.00 17.75
CA HIS A 340 14.26 10.82 18.93
C HIS A 340 15.44 10.96 19.88
N ALA A 341 16.33 9.97 19.98
CA ALA A 341 17.57 10.10 20.74
C ALA A 341 18.60 11.06 20.08
N GLY A 342 18.43 11.39 18.80
CA GLY A 342 19.23 12.38 18.06
C GLY A 342 18.74 13.83 18.17
N VAL A 343 17.57 14.08 18.77
CA VAL A 343 17.14 15.41 19.19
C VAL A 343 17.60 15.58 20.62
N ALA A 344 18.45 16.58 20.88
CA ALA A 344 19.00 16.85 22.21
C ALA A 344 17.91 16.72 23.28
N PRO A 345 18.06 15.83 24.27
CA PRO A 345 17.01 15.62 25.26
C PRO A 345 16.76 16.95 25.96
N ALA A 346 15.49 17.28 26.18
CA ALA A 346 15.12 18.29 27.16
C ALA A 346 15.96 18.01 28.41
N SER A 347 16.73 19.00 28.85
CA SER A 347 17.77 18.86 29.87
C SER A 347 17.23 18.18 31.12
N VAL A 348 17.40 16.86 31.20
CA VAL A 348 17.06 16.09 32.39
C VAL A 348 18.10 16.46 33.43
N GLN A 349 17.67 17.08 34.52
CA GLN A 349 18.56 17.34 35.65
C GLN A 349 18.78 16.02 36.39
N VAL A 350 20.02 15.55 36.39
CA VAL A 350 20.44 14.30 37.03
C VAL A 350 21.08 14.62 38.37
N PHE A 351 20.54 14.04 39.43
CA PHE A 351 21.03 14.19 40.79
C PHE A 351 21.69 12.90 41.29
N GLU A 352 22.63 13.04 42.22
CA GLU A 352 23.16 11.90 42.98
C GLU A 352 22.21 11.56 44.14
N PRO A 353 22.09 10.27 44.51
CA PRO A 353 21.23 9.83 45.60
C PRO A 353 21.74 10.38 46.94
N GLN A 354 20.82 10.87 47.75
CA GLN A 354 21.07 11.33 49.12
C GLN A 354 21.15 10.15 50.08
N LEU A 355 21.89 10.34 51.17
CA LEU A 355 22.04 9.33 52.22
C LEU A 355 20.67 9.02 52.85
N GLY A 356 20.26 7.75 52.84
CA GLY A 356 18.92 7.34 53.33
C GLY A 356 17.76 7.65 52.35
N GLY A 357 18.07 8.10 51.13
CA GLY A 357 17.07 8.45 50.12
C GLY A 357 16.27 7.25 49.61
N ARG A 358 15.01 7.50 49.27
CA ARG A 358 14.09 6.53 48.66
C ARG A 358 13.50 7.11 47.39
N TYR A 359 13.73 6.43 46.28
CA TYR A 359 13.43 6.92 44.94
C TYR A 359 12.48 5.96 44.22
N ILE A 360 11.41 6.50 43.67
CA ILE A 360 10.38 5.74 42.96
C ILE A 360 10.23 6.35 41.57
N GLY A 361 10.34 5.51 40.55
CA GLY A 361 10.48 6.00 39.19
C GLY A 361 10.86 4.93 38.20
N GLN A 362 10.82 5.28 36.91
CA GLN A 362 11.15 4.38 35.82
C GLN A 362 12.66 4.31 35.62
N VAL A 363 13.21 3.12 35.45
CA VAL A 363 14.61 2.97 34.99
C VAL A 363 14.67 3.41 33.54
N ILE A 364 15.48 4.43 33.24
CA ILE A 364 15.62 4.97 31.88
C ILE A 364 16.94 4.59 31.23
N GLU A 365 17.96 4.24 32.03
CA GLU A 365 19.28 3.87 31.52
C GLU A 365 19.98 2.92 32.49
N ILE A 366 20.71 1.94 31.96
CA ILE A 366 21.61 1.06 32.71
C ILE A 366 22.93 0.99 31.95
N SER A 367 24.03 1.22 32.67
CA SER A 367 25.40 1.01 32.21
C SER A 367 26.16 0.13 33.20
N ASP A 368 27.39 -0.22 32.87
CA ASP A 368 28.27 -1.02 33.73
C ASP A 368 28.56 -0.35 35.09
N THR A 369 28.51 0.99 35.13
CA THR A 369 28.88 1.78 36.30
C THR A 369 27.70 2.44 37.00
N HIS A 370 26.62 2.74 36.26
CA HIS A 370 25.50 3.52 36.77
C HIS A 370 24.13 3.01 36.29
N LEU A 371 23.11 3.30 37.09
CA LEU A 371 21.70 3.08 36.83
C LEU A 371 20.98 4.43 36.94
N THR A 372 20.30 4.88 35.90
CA THR A 372 19.56 6.16 35.93
C THR A 372 18.06 5.89 36.05
N GLN A 373 17.45 6.48 37.09
CA GLN A 373 16.03 6.38 37.40
C GLN A 373 15.36 7.74 37.22
N GLN A 374 14.35 7.82 36.36
CA GLN A 374 13.51 9.02 36.23
C GLN A 374 12.46 9.04 37.34
N ILE A 375 12.53 10.05 38.23
CA ILE A 375 11.63 10.19 39.39
C ILE A 375 10.57 11.29 39.19
N GLY A 376 10.60 12.01 38.07
CA GLY A 376 9.64 13.06 37.74
C GLY A 376 9.85 13.64 36.34
N ARG A 377 9.01 14.60 35.95
CA ARG A 377 9.13 15.29 34.64
C ARG A 377 10.42 16.11 34.62
N GLY A 378 11.42 15.67 33.85
CA GLY A 378 12.72 16.35 33.71
C GLY A 378 13.69 16.13 34.88
N VAL A 379 13.41 15.21 35.81
CA VAL A 379 14.27 14.93 36.98
C VAL A 379 14.61 13.44 37.03
N ALA A 380 15.90 13.14 37.12
CA ALA A 380 16.41 11.78 37.28
C ALA A 380 17.45 11.69 38.41
N VAL A 381 17.61 10.48 38.94
CA VAL A 381 18.63 10.14 39.93
C VAL A 381 19.55 9.09 39.34
N ARG A 382 20.86 9.29 39.45
CA ARG A 382 21.87 8.36 38.96
C ARG A 382 22.47 7.60 40.12
N HIS A 383 22.25 6.29 40.14
CA HIS A 383 22.71 5.37 41.16
C HIS A 383 23.99 4.67 40.72
N ASN A 384 24.98 4.50 41.60
CA ASN A 384 26.12 3.66 41.31
C ASN A 384 25.68 2.18 41.24
N ARG A 385 25.96 1.50 40.12
CA ARG A 385 25.49 0.13 39.86
C ARG A 385 26.01 -0.86 40.90
N SER A 386 27.22 -0.65 41.42
CA SER A 386 27.86 -1.52 42.43
C SER A 386 27.22 -1.43 43.82
N THR A 387 26.51 -0.33 44.11
CA THR A 387 25.86 -0.12 45.42
C THR A 387 24.41 -0.58 45.43
N VAL A 388 23.79 -0.78 44.26
CA VAL A 388 22.39 -1.21 44.11
C VAL A 388 22.29 -2.73 43.99
N VAL A 389 21.68 -3.37 44.98
CA VAL A 389 21.38 -4.80 45.02
C VAL A 389 20.00 -5.04 44.40
N GLY A 390 19.97 -5.85 43.33
CA GLY A 390 18.78 -6.20 42.57
C GLY A 390 19.02 -6.15 41.05
N GLU A 391 18.08 -6.71 40.30
CA GLU A 391 18.11 -6.71 38.84
C GLU A 391 17.25 -5.56 38.32
N ALA A 392 17.90 -4.61 37.62
CA ALA A 392 17.23 -3.46 37.01
C ALA A 392 16.94 -3.78 35.55
N VAL A 393 15.76 -3.39 35.06
CA VAL A 393 15.38 -3.51 33.65
C VAL A 393 14.91 -2.14 33.16
N VAL A 394 15.47 -1.67 32.06
CA VAL A 394 15.08 -0.40 31.43
C VAL A 394 13.59 -0.45 31.09
N GLY A 395 12.86 0.61 31.45
CA GLY A 395 11.43 0.73 31.24
C GLY A 395 10.56 0.29 32.42
N LEU A 396 11.10 -0.38 33.45
CA LEU A 396 10.34 -0.78 34.63
C LEU A 396 10.30 0.33 35.70
N THR A 397 9.14 0.49 36.36
CA THR A 397 9.00 1.33 37.55
C THR A 397 9.47 0.56 38.78
N VAL A 398 10.55 1.04 39.39
CA VAL A 398 11.19 0.40 40.55
C VAL A 398 11.21 1.34 41.74
N GLU A 399 11.43 0.78 42.92
CA GLU A 399 11.77 1.52 44.13
C GLU A 399 13.22 1.21 44.51
N ILE A 400 14.04 2.26 44.66
CA ILE A 400 15.43 2.15 45.11
C ILE A 400 15.56 2.88 46.45
N ALA A 401 15.84 2.13 47.52
CA ALA A 401 15.97 2.67 48.87
C ALA A 401 17.39 2.45 49.40
N TYR A 402 18.05 3.52 49.86
CA TYR A 402 19.38 3.47 50.45
C TYR A 402 19.33 3.22 51.96
N ALA A 403 20.13 2.26 52.43
CA ALA A 403 20.40 2.00 53.84
C ALA A 403 21.88 1.59 54.00
N ASN A 404 22.61 2.23 54.93
CA ASN A 404 24.00 1.90 55.25
C ASN A 404 24.95 1.84 54.03
N GLY A 405 24.85 2.80 53.10
CA GLY A 405 25.72 2.88 51.92
C GLY A 405 25.40 1.88 50.81
N ARG A 406 24.38 1.03 50.98
CA ARG A 406 23.85 0.14 49.93
C ARG A 406 22.42 0.50 49.60
N ALA A 407 22.03 0.29 48.36
CA ALA A 407 20.67 0.46 47.88
C ALA A 407 20.03 -0.89 47.58
N ARG A 408 18.74 -1.03 47.89
CA ARG A 408 17.94 -2.19 47.50
C ARG A 408 16.95 -1.76 46.42
N LEU A 409 17.00 -2.44 45.28
CA LEU A 409 16.02 -2.28 44.21
C LEU A 409 14.87 -3.26 44.45
N THR A 410 13.65 -2.75 44.38
CA THR A 410 12.42 -3.53 44.53
C THR A 410 11.50 -3.26 43.35
N ASP A 411 11.14 -4.30 42.61
CA ASP A 411 10.11 -4.23 41.58
C ASP A 411 8.73 -4.11 42.25
N ARG A 412 7.98 -3.08 41.88
CA ARG A 412 6.65 -2.84 42.46
C ARG A 412 5.57 -3.73 41.84
N ALA A 413 5.76 -4.26 40.63
CA ALA A 413 4.83 -5.21 40.01
C ALA A 413 4.82 -6.54 40.75
N LYS A 414 5.97 -7.00 41.26
CA LYS A 414 6.08 -8.23 42.07
C LYS A 414 5.52 -8.08 43.49
N ARG A 415 5.51 -6.87 44.07
CA ARG A 415 5.03 -6.62 45.44
C ARG A 415 3.51 -6.71 45.61
N ALA A 416 2.75 -6.74 44.52
CA ALA A 416 1.29 -6.90 44.54
C ALA A 416 0.85 -8.38 44.62
N VAL A 417 1.74 -9.34 44.35
CA VAL A 417 1.42 -10.78 44.34
C VAL A 417 1.59 -11.42 45.73
N ASP A 418 2.50 -10.93 46.56
CA ASP A 418 2.79 -11.48 47.90
C ASP A 418 1.91 -10.90 49.04
N LYS A 419 0.78 -10.28 48.71
CA LYS A 419 -0.15 -9.66 49.68
C LYS A 419 -1.59 -10.19 49.59
N VAL A 420 -1.76 -11.47 49.28
CA VAL A 420 -3.02 -12.18 49.55
C VAL A 420 -2.92 -12.76 50.97
N PRO A 421 -3.72 -12.30 51.95
CA PRO A 421 -3.82 -12.99 53.23
C PRO A 421 -4.64 -14.27 53.02
N GLU A 422 -4.10 -15.41 53.45
CA GLU A 422 -4.90 -16.62 53.66
C GLU A 422 -6.06 -16.28 54.61
N ARG A 423 -7.28 -16.51 54.12
CA ARG A 423 -8.48 -16.69 54.93
C ARG A 423 -9.23 -17.88 54.41
#